data_AF-A0A136M054-F1
#
_entry.id   AF-A0A136M054-F1
#
_cell.length_a   1.000
_cell.length_b   1.000
_cell.length_c   1.000
_cell.angle_alpha   90.00
_cell.angle_beta   90.00
_cell.angle_gamma   90.00
#
_symmetry.space_group_name_H-M   'P 1'
#
loop_
_entity.id
_entity.type
_entity.pdbx_description
1 polymer ?
#
loop_
_entity_poly.entity_id
_entity_poly.type
_entity_poly.pdbx_seq_one_letter_code
_entity_poly.pdbx_strand_id
1 'polypeptide(L)'
;MEAQTVRAALKALIKQEHITLRQIESRLSQQEPSLSNKHYLQLLSRASLHSSNIEKYKRHLSRYSRRRIVHEAIVQAGSTVKLVSTKIGATIWVDAANYAELMGKQIGDIVMMHNSPFKVAGIY
;
A
#
# COMPACT_ATOMS: atom_id res chain seq x y z
N MET A 1 9.51 -12.08 -4.77
CA MET A 1 8.74 -12.01 -3.50
C MET A 1 7.46 -11.24 -3.76
N GLU A 2 6.32 -11.91 -3.71
CA GLU A 2 5.02 -11.31 -4.04
C GLU A 2 4.65 -10.21 -3.03
N ALA A 3 4.26 -9.03 -3.50
CA ALA A 3 3.88 -7.90 -2.63
C ALA A 3 2.75 -8.26 -1.63
N GLN A 4 1.98 -9.32 -1.91
CA GLN A 4 0.95 -9.86 -1.03
C GLN A 4 1.54 -10.55 0.20
N THR A 5 2.63 -11.32 0.06
CA THR A 5 3.28 -12.01 1.18
C THR A 5 3.92 -11.01 2.14
N VAL A 6 4.54 -9.96 1.61
CA VAL A 6 5.11 -8.85 2.40
C VAL A 6 4.02 -8.11 3.19
N ARG A 7 2.85 -7.87 2.57
CA ARG A 7 1.71 -7.23 3.27
C ARG A 7 1.13 -8.13 4.36
N ALA A 8 0.97 -9.42 4.09
CA ALA A 8 0.48 -10.38 5.07
C ALA A 8 1.45 -10.46 6.28
N ALA A 9 2.75 -10.52 6.02
CA ALA A 9 3.78 -10.48 7.05
C ALA A 9 3.75 -9.18 7.87
N LEU A 10 3.64 -8.01 7.24
CA LEU A 10 3.54 -6.73 7.95
C LEU A 10 2.28 -6.65 8.82
N LYS A 11 1.13 -7.17 8.34
CA LYS A 11 -0.10 -7.24 9.15
C LYS A 11 0.06 -8.17 10.35
N ALA A 12 0.71 -9.32 10.17
CA ALA A 12 0.98 -10.26 11.25
C ALA A 12 1.91 -9.64 12.32
N LEU A 13 2.98 -8.95 11.89
CA LEU A 13 3.88 -8.23 12.78
C LEU A 13 3.16 -7.14 13.58
N ILE A 14 2.33 -6.32 12.93
CA ILE A 14 1.53 -5.29 13.63
C ILE A 14 0.60 -5.92 14.67
N LYS A 15 -0.05 -7.05 14.34
CA LYS A 15 -0.93 -7.77 15.27
C LYS A 15 -0.15 -8.28 16.49
N GLN A 16 1.04 -8.85 16.27
CA GLN A 16 1.89 -9.35 17.33
C GLN A 16 2.38 -8.22 18.26
N GLU A 17 2.84 -7.12 17.68
CA GLU A 17 3.26 -5.94 18.46
C GLU A 17 2.12 -5.37 19.31
N HIS A 18 0.87 -5.36 18.80
CA HIS A 18 -0.30 -4.95 19.58
C HIS A 18 -0.61 -5.89 20.75
N ILE A 19 -0.42 -7.20 20.59
CA ILE A 19 -0.60 -8.16 21.68
C ILE A 19 0.44 -7.90 22.77
N THR A 20 1.70 -7.74 22.39
CA THR A 20 2.79 -7.44 23.33
C THR A 20 2.57 -6.10 24.04
N LEU A 21 2.13 -5.06 23.32
CA LEU A 21 1.81 -3.76 23.90
C LEU A 21 0.73 -3.90 24.98
N ARG A 22 -0.38 -4.59 24.68
CA ARG A 22 -1.48 -4.81 25.65
C ARG A 22 -1.01 -5.55 26.91
N GLN A 23 -0.11 -6.52 26.75
CA GLN A 23 0.48 -7.24 27.89
C GLN A 23 1.39 -6.33 28.75
N ILE A 24 2.09 -5.38 28.12
CA ILE A 24 2.91 -4.40 28.84
C ILE A 24 2.00 -3.37 29.53
N GLU A 25 0.94 -2.90 28.87
CA GLU A 25 -0.06 -1.98 29.43
C GLU A 25 -0.77 -2.60 30.64
N SER A 26 -1.16 -3.89 30.57
CA SER A 26 -1.76 -4.58 31.72
C SER A 26 -0.81 -4.72 32.90
N ARG A 27 0.51 -4.83 32.64
CA ARG A 27 1.54 -4.85 33.69
C ARG A 27 1.79 -3.45 34.24
N LEU A 28 1.74 -2.41 33.41
CA LEU A 28 1.84 -1.02 33.82
C LEU A 28 0.69 -0.64 34.75
N SER A 29 -0.55 -1.06 34.45
CA SER A 29 -1.71 -0.77 35.30
C SER A 29 -1.67 -1.43 36.67
N GLN A 30 -0.85 -2.47 36.84
CA GLN A 30 -0.66 -3.17 38.12
C GLN A 30 0.48 -2.57 38.96
N GLN A 31 1.23 -1.61 38.43
CA GLN A 31 2.35 -0.99 39.13
C GLN A 31 2.01 0.43 39.55
N GLU A 32 2.60 0.86 40.67
CA GLU A 32 2.49 2.24 41.12
C GLU A 32 3.23 3.16 40.13
N PRO A 33 2.54 4.16 39.56
CA PRO A 33 3.15 5.11 38.65
C PRO A 33 4.10 6.03 39.44
N SER A 34 5.39 5.72 39.36
CA SER A 34 6.43 6.50 40.01
C SER A 34 7.67 6.58 39.13
N LEU A 35 8.24 7.78 39.02
CA LEU A 35 9.52 8.01 38.35
C LEU A 35 10.70 7.40 39.12
N SER A 36 10.52 7.07 40.40
CA SER A 36 11.53 6.37 41.21
C SER A 36 11.48 4.85 41.02
N ASN A 37 10.38 4.32 40.45
CA ASN A 37 10.24 2.89 40.18
C ASN A 37 10.92 2.53 38.85
N LYS A 38 12.14 1.98 38.95
CA LYS A 38 12.94 1.54 37.80
C LYS A 38 12.21 0.53 36.91
N HIS A 39 11.39 -0.35 37.49
CA HIS A 39 10.66 -1.35 36.74
C HIS A 39 9.53 -0.71 35.91
N TYR A 40 8.80 0.24 36.50
CA TYR A 40 7.78 1.02 35.81
C TYR A 40 8.37 1.79 34.61
N LEU A 41 9.52 2.44 34.80
CA LEU A 41 10.24 3.12 33.71
C LEU A 41 10.69 2.17 32.60
N GLN A 42 11.15 0.97 32.95
CA GLN A 42 11.52 -0.05 31.96
C GLN A 42 10.30 -0.52 31.15
N LEU A 43 9.16 -0.73 31.79
CA LEU A 43 7.91 -1.09 31.12
C LEU A 43 7.43 0.04 30.19
N LEU A 44 7.52 1.31 30.62
CA LEU A 44 7.21 2.46 29.78
C LEU A 44 8.12 2.56 28.56
N SER A 45 9.42 2.36 28.73
CA SER A 45 10.38 2.35 27.62
C SER A 45 10.05 1.24 26.61
N ARG A 46 9.73 0.03 27.09
CA ARG A 46 9.30 -1.08 26.24
C ARG A 46 7.98 -0.78 25.52
N ALA A 47 6.99 -0.22 26.21
CA ALA A 47 5.73 0.18 25.59
C ALA A 47 5.95 1.21 24.47
N SER A 48 6.79 2.22 24.72
CA SER A 48 7.17 3.23 23.74
C SER A 48 7.86 2.61 22.51
N LEU A 49 8.77 1.65 22.71
CA LEU A 49 9.43 0.92 21.63
C LEU A 49 8.42 0.18 20.74
N HIS A 50 7.51 -0.60 21.34
CA HIS A 50 6.50 -1.35 20.59
C HIS A 50 5.51 -0.42 19.87
N SER A 51 5.11 0.69 20.48
CA SER A 51 4.28 1.72 19.83
C SER A 51 5.00 2.32 18.60
N SER A 52 6.28 2.67 18.74
CA SER A 52 7.10 3.18 17.64
C SER A 52 7.24 2.15 16.49
N ASN A 53 7.42 0.87 16.83
CA ASN A 53 7.47 -0.22 15.84
C ASN A 53 6.15 -0.35 15.08
N ILE A 54 5.00 -0.31 15.77
CA ILE A 54 3.68 -0.33 15.15
C ILE A 54 3.54 0.82 14.14
N GLU A 55 3.89 2.04 14.53
CA GLU A 55 3.82 3.20 13.64
C GLU A 55 4.79 3.11 12.46
N LYS A 56 5.97 2.52 12.65
CA LYS A 56 6.91 2.22 11.57
C LYS A 56 6.31 1.20 10.58
N TYR A 57 5.74 0.10 11.08
CA TYR A 57 5.14 -0.93 10.23
C TYR A 57 3.90 -0.42 9.49
N LYS A 58 3.05 0.39 10.13
CA LYS A 58 1.93 1.09 9.45
C LYS A 58 2.43 1.98 8.32
N ARG A 59 3.50 2.76 8.54
CA ARG A 59 4.13 3.58 7.49
C ARG A 59 4.68 2.74 6.33
N HIS A 60 5.27 1.58 6.61
CA HIS A 60 5.70 0.68 5.55
C HIS A 60 4.50 0.13 4.76
N LEU A 61 3.44 -0.30 5.45
CA LEU A 61 2.23 -0.82 4.84
C LEU A 61 1.50 0.23 3.98
N SER A 62 1.48 1.50 4.40
CA SER A 62 0.92 2.60 3.59
C SER A 62 1.75 2.89 2.33
N ARG A 63 3.09 2.77 2.40
CA ARG A 63 3.96 2.91 1.22
C ARG A 63 3.76 1.76 0.22
N TYR A 64 3.66 0.52 0.70
CA TYR A 64 3.39 -0.64 -0.16
C TYR A 64 1.97 -0.66 -0.73
N SER A 65 0.98 -0.04 -0.08
CA SER A 65 -0.35 0.17 -0.66
C SER A 65 -0.34 1.20 -1.76
N ARG A 66 0.28 2.37 -1.53
CA ARG A 66 0.38 3.43 -2.54
C ARG A 66 1.18 3.04 -3.78
N ARG A 67 2.28 2.29 -3.64
CA ARG A 67 3.07 1.83 -4.79
C ARG A 67 2.25 0.98 -5.77
N ARG A 68 1.34 0.14 -5.26
CA ARG A 68 0.44 -0.66 -6.10
C ARG A 68 -0.55 0.22 -6.83
N ILE A 69 -1.16 1.19 -6.15
CA ILE A 69 -2.09 2.14 -6.79
C ILE A 69 -1.39 2.94 -7.90
N VAL A 70 -0.15 3.38 -7.68
CA VAL A 70 0.62 4.11 -8.70
C VAL A 70 1.03 3.22 -9.87
N HIS A 71 1.37 1.94 -9.63
CA HIS A 71 1.62 0.98 -10.71
C HIS A 71 0.35 0.58 -11.47
N GLU A 72 -0.80 0.45 -10.79
CA GLU A 72 -2.09 0.20 -11.42
C GLU A 72 -2.68 1.47 -12.08
N ALA A 73 -2.15 2.65 -11.79
CA ALA A 73 -2.58 3.90 -12.38
C ALA A 73 -1.75 4.33 -13.59
N ILE A 74 -0.61 3.68 -13.86
CA ILE A 74 0.29 4.00 -14.97
C ILE A 74 0.48 2.74 -15.83
N VAL A 75 0.32 2.87 -17.13
CA VAL A 75 0.53 1.78 -18.08
C VAL A 75 2.01 1.43 -18.14
N GLN A 76 2.32 0.15 -17.89
CA GLN A 76 3.66 -0.42 -18.00
C GLN A 76 3.69 -1.55 -19.04
N ALA A 77 4.89 -1.98 -19.45
CA ALA A 77 5.05 -3.12 -20.35
C ALA A 77 4.36 -4.37 -19.77
N GLY A 78 3.53 -5.04 -20.57
CA GLY A 78 2.76 -6.21 -20.16
C GLY A 78 1.48 -5.91 -19.37
N SER A 79 1.10 -4.63 -19.20
CA SER A 79 -0.22 -4.28 -18.65
C SER A 79 -1.31 -4.53 -19.70
N THR A 80 -2.46 -5.03 -19.28
CA THR A 80 -3.66 -5.04 -20.14
C THR A 80 -4.43 -3.74 -19.92
N VAL A 81 -4.62 -2.96 -20.97
CA VAL A 81 -5.26 -1.65 -20.91
C VAL A 81 -6.66 -1.71 -21.49
N LYS A 82 -7.64 -1.25 -20.72
CA LYS A 82 -9.01 -1.03 -21.18
C LYS A 82 -9.11 0.37 -21.78
N LEU A 83 -9.39 0.44 -23.07
CA LEU A 83 -9.56 1.69 -23.81
C LEU A 83 -11.02 1.87 -24.19
N VAL A 84 -11.54 3.09 -24.07
CA VAL A 84 -12.90 3.46 -24.46
C VAL A 84 -12.83 4.53 -25.53
N SER A 85 -13.37 4.25 -26.71
CA SER A 85 -13.43 5.22 -27.81
C SER A 85 -14.23 6.44 -27.39
N THR A 86 -13.66 7.64 -27.56
CA THR A 86 -14.37 8.88 -27.21
C THR A 86 -15.43 9.25 -28.24
N LYS A 87 -15.41 8.66 -29.44
CA LYS A 87 -16.36 8.95 -30.52
C LYS A 87 -17.61 8.07 -30.46
N ILE A 88 -17.42 6.76 -30.23
CA ILE A 88 -18.50 5.76 -30.35
C ILE A 88 -18.76 4.99 -29.05
N GLY A 89 -18.00 5.25 -27.97
CA GLY A 89 -18.15 4.55 -26.69
C GLY A 89 -17.72 3.09 -26.69
N ALA A 90 -17.21 2.58 -27.82
CA ALA A 90 -16.72 1.20 -27.94
C ALA A 90 -15.55 0.96 -26.97
N THR A 91 -15.57 -0.19 -26.30
CA THR A 91 -14.51 -0.61 -25.39
C THR A 91 -13.63 -1.66 -26.06
N ILE A 92 -12.32 -1.48 -26.00
CA ILE A 92 -11.33 -2.47 -26.46
C ILE A 92 -10.33 -2.76 -25.34
N TRP A 93 -9.78 -3.97 -25.37
CA TRP A 93 -8.74 -4.41 -24.45
C TRP A 93 -7.48 -4.68 -25.25
N VAL A 94 -6.38 -4.08 -24.86
CA VAL A 94 -5.10 -4.17 -25.58
C VAL A 94 -3.97 -4.44 -24.61
N ASP A 95 -2.97 -5.19 -25.08
CA ASP A 95 -1.72 -5.35 -24.35
C ASP A 95 -0.81 -4.14 -24.62
N ALA A 96 -0.39 -3.46 -23.55
CA ALA A 96 0.50 -2.30 -23.61
C ALA A 96 1.85 -2.61 -24.27
N ALA A 97 2.31 -3.86 -24.26
CA ALA A 97 3.55 -4.24 -24.92
C ALA A 97 3.52 -4.02 -26.44
N ASN A 98 2.33 -4.04 -27.05
CA ASN A 98 2.15 -3.88 -28.50
C ASN A 98 1.99 -2.40 -28.92
N TYR A 99 1.83 -1.47 -27.98
CA TYR A 99 1.51 -0.07 -28.26
C TYR A 99 2.35 0.89 -27.41
N ALA A 100 3.43 1.39 -28.00
CA ALA A 100 4.34 2.34 -27.33
C ALA A 100 3.64 3.63 -26.87
N GLU A 101 2.58 4.04 -27.58
CA GLU A 101 1.77 5.23 -27.28
C GLU A 101 1.04 5.15 -25.93
N LEU A 102 0.82 3.92 -25.43
CA LEU A 102 0.19 3.68 -24.14
C LEU A 102 1.18 3.77 -22.99
N MET A 103 2.48 3.61 -23.23
CA MET A 103 3.47 3.50 -22.16
C MET A 103 3.57 4.79 -21.35
N GLY A 104 3.47 4.66 -20.02
CA GLY A 104 3.49 5.80 -19.11
C GLY A 104 2.17 6.59 -19.02
N LYS A 105 1.14 6.23 -19.79
CA LYS A 105 -0.18 6.84 -19.71
C LYS A 105 -0.93 6.43 -18.46
N GLN A 106 -1.86 7.27 -18.02
CA GLN A 106 -2.63 7.05 -16.81
C GLN A 106 -4.11 6.83 -17.10
N ILE A 107 -4.82 6.23 -16.13
CA ILE A 107 -6.29 6.17 -16.17
C ILE A 107 -6.85 7.59 -16.29
N GLY A 108 -7.63 7.82 -17.34
CA GLY A 108 -8.18 9.13 -17.67
C GLY A 108 -7.54 9.79 -18.90
N ASP A 109 -6.32 9.40 -19.26
CA ASP A 109 -5.59 9.97 -20.40
C ASP A 109 -6.26 9.60 -21.73
N ILE A 110 -6.13 10.49 -22.70
CA ILE A 110 -6.55 10.26 -24.09
C ILE A 110 -5.32 9.91 -24.92
N VAL A 111 -5.43 8.81 -25.67
CA VAL A 111 -4.41 8.28 -26.57
C VAL A 111 -5.00 8.17 -27.97
N MET A 112 -4.17 8.41 -28.98
CA MET A 112 -4.56 8.27 -30.37
C MET A 112 -4.09 6.91 -30.86
N MET A 113 -5.02 6.00 -31.19
CA MET A 113 -4.67 4.72 -31.82
C MET A 113 -5.36 4.62 -33.17
N HIS A 114 -4.60 4.30 -34.22
CA HIS A 114 -5.11 4.19 -35.59
C HIS A 114 -5.98 5.41 -36.01
N ASN A 115 -5.46 6.63 -35.76
CA ASN A 115 -6.14 7.91 -36.03
C ASN A 115 -7.48 8.11 -35.29
N SER A 116 -7.74 7.33 -34.24
CA SER A 116 -8.93 7.44 -33.42
C SER A 116 -8.59 7.71 -31.94
N PRO A 117 -9.28 8.65 -31.29
CA PRO A 117 -9.07 8.94 -29.87
C PRO A 117 -9.73 7.90 -28.97
N PHE A 118 -8.96 7.39 -28.01
CA PHE A 118 -9.40 6.48 -26.97
C PHE A 118 -9.01 7.03 -25.61
N LYS A 119 -9.89 6.84 -24.62
CA LYS A 119 -9.63 7.14 -23.22
C LYS A 119 -9.17 5.88 -22.50
N VAL A 120 -8.08 5.97 -21.73
CA VAL A 120 -7.64 4.91 -20.84
C VAL A 120 -8.63 4.82 -19.67
N ALA A 121 -9.43 3.75 -19.65
CA ALA A 121 -10.48 3.54 -18.66
C ALA A 121 -10.06 2.59 -17.53
N GLY A 122 -9.03 1.76 -17.75
CA GLY A 122 -8.50 0.86 -16.74
C GLY A 122 -7.18 0.22 -17.17
N ILE A 123 -6.38 -0.20 -16.20
CA ILE A 123 -5.07 -0.84 -16.39
C ILE A 123 -5.03 -2.03 -15.43
N TYR A 124 -4.61 -3.19 -15.93
CA TYR A 124 -4.65 -4.48 -15.24
C TYR A 124 -3.32 -5.21 -15.37
#